data_AF-A0A2S6U1Z5-F1
#
_entry.id   AF-A0A2S6U1Z5-F1
#
_cell.length_a   1.000
_cell.length_b   1.000
_cell.length_c   1.000
_cell.angle_alpha   90.00
_cell.angle_beta   90.00
_cell.angle_gamma   90.00
#
_symmetry.space_group_name_H-M   'P 1'
#
loop_
_entity.id
_entity.type
_entity.pdbx_description
1 polymer ?
#
loop_
_entity_poly.entity_id
_entity_poly.type
_entity_poly.pdbx_seq_one_letter_code
_entity_poly.pdbx_strand_id
1 'polypeptide(L)' 'MLLLVGLGNPGPKYERNRHNIGYMAADEISRRHGFAR' A
#
# COMPACT_ATOMS: atom_id res chain seq x y z
N MET A 1 -14.38 14.40 4.81
CA MET A 1 -13.66 13.64 3.77
C MET A 1 -12.51 12.92 4.44
N LEU A 2 -12.28 11.63 4.16
CA LEU A 2 -11.15 10.87 4.72
C LEU A 2 -10.23 10.46 3.58
N LEU A 3 -8.92 10.58 3.79
CA LEU A 3 -7.87 10.16 2.85
C LEU A 3 -6.95 9.18 3.56
N LEU A 4 -6.83 7.97 3.02
CA LEU A 4 -5.90 6.96 3.48
C LEU A 4 -4.72 6.89 2.50
N VAL A 5 -3.48 6.96 3.02
CA VAL A 5 -2.26 6.96 2.21
C VAL A 5 -1.29 5.92 2.74
N GLY A 6 -0.77 5.06 1.85
CA GLY A 6 0.28 4.10 2.15
C GLY A 6 1.65 4.62 1.72
N LEU A 7 2.53 4.91 2.68
CA LEU A 7 3.91 5.35 2.41
C LEU A 7 4.83 4.16 2.06
N GLY A 8 5.79 4.41 1.16
CA GLY A 8 6.80 3.44 0.75
C GLY A 8 7.73 3.99 -0.34
N ASN A 9 8.75 3.20 -0.69
CA ASN A 9 9.68 3.50 -1.79
C ASN A 9 9.30 2.72 -3.07
N PRO A 10 9.39 3.34 -4.27
CA PRO A 10 9.04 2.69 -5.52
C PRO A 10 10.14 1.74 -6.04
N GLY A 11 9.73 0.65 -6.67
CA GLY A 11 10.60 -0.30 -7.38
C GLY A 11 10.76 -1.66 -6.68
N PRO A 12 11.06 -2.72 -7.45
CA PRO A 12 10.97 -4.12 -6.99
C PRO A 12 11.90 -4.45 -5.82
N LYS A 13 13.05 -3.75 -5.73
CA LYS A 13 14.01 -3.91 -4.63
C LYS A 13 13.48 -3.51 -3.25
N TYR A 14 12.37 -2.76 -3.18
CA TYR A 14 11.84 -2.23 -1.91
C TYR A 14 10.54 -2.89 -1.45
N GLU A 15 9.96 -3.79 -2.25
CA GLU A 15 8.62 -4.36 -1.99
C GLU A 15 8.46 -4.98 -0.60
N ARG A 16 9.50 -5.63 -0.08
CA ARG A 16 9.49 -6.29 1.23
C ARG A 16 10.27 -5.53 2.31
N ASN A 17 10.62 -4.28 2.06
CA ASN A 17 11.24 -3.44 3.08
C ASN A 17 10.19 -3.05 4.13
N ARG A 18 10.54 -3.07 5.41
CA ARG A 18 9.70 -2.55 6.51
C ARG A 18 9.23 -1.11 6.27
N HIS A 19 9.99 -0.31 5.53
CA HIS A 19 9.60 1.05 5.15
C HIS A 19 8.39 1.10 4.20
N ASN A 20 8.09 0.01 3.51
CA ASN A 20 6.95 -0.11 2.59
C ASN A 20 5.70 -0.71 3.24
N ILE A 21 5.67 -0.87 4.58
CA ILE A 21 4.52 -1.43 5.28
C ILE A 21 3.23 -0.62 5.07
N GLY A 22 3.35 0.71 4.93
CA GLY A 22 2.21 1.57 4.59
C GLY A 22 1.64 1.24 3.22
N TYR A 23 2.50 1.08 2.22
CA TYR A 23 2.10 0.66 0.87
C TYR A 23 1.44 -0.73 0.86
N MET A 24 2.04 -1.71 1.54
CA MET A 24 1.49 -3.07 1.65
C MET A 24 0.12 -3.10 2.33
N ALA A 25 -0.08 -2.28 3.37
CA ALA A 25 -1.36 -2.17 4.05
C ALA A 25 -2.44 -1.55 3.14
N ALA A 26 -2.10 -0.47 2.41
CA ALA A 26 -3.03 0.17 1.49
C ALA A 26 -3.44 -0.77 0.35
N ASP A 27 -2.50 -1.54 -0.20
CA ASP A 27 -2.77 -2.54 -1.24
C ASP A 27 -3.72 -3.65 -0.74
N GLU A 28 -3.46 -4.21 0.44
CA GLU A 28 -4.32 -5.24 1.01
C GLU A 28 -5.74 -4.73 1.36
N ILE A 29 -5.86 -3.48 1.83
CA ILE A 29 -7.16 -2.83 2.05
C ILE A 29 -7.90 -2.68 0.71
N SER A 30 -7.22 -2.18 -0.33
CA SER A 30 -7.79 -2.05 -1.67
C SER A 30 -8.29 -3.40 -2.21
N ARG A 31 -7.49 -4.45 -2.06
CA ARG A 31 -7.83 -5.82 -2.46
C ARG A 31 -9.04 -6.37 -1.73
N ARG A 32 -9.12 -6.18 -0.40
CA ARG A 32 -10.23 -6.68 0.43
C ARG A 32 -11.56 -5.96 0.16
N HIS A 33 -11.50 -4.67 -0.11
CA HIS A 33 -12.69 -3.84 -0.26
C HIS A 33 -13.07 -3.55 -1.72
N GLY A 34 -12.25 -4.02 -2.68
CA GLY A 34 -12.55 -3.93 -4.11
C GLY A 34 -12.43 -2.51 -4.67
N PHE A 35 -11.55 -1.67 -4.12
CA PHE A 35 -11.38 -0.29 -4.57
C PHE A 35 -10.72 -0.16 -5.95
N ALA A 36 -10.03 -1.20 -6.44
CA ALA A 36 -9.25 -1.18 -7.68
C ALA A 36 -9.85 -2.05 -8.81
N ARG A 37 -11.18 -2.14 -8.93
CA ARG A 37 -11.83 -2.74 -10.11
C ARG A 37 -11.85 -1.78 -11.30
#